data_AF-A0A1K1M6D4-F1
#
_entry.id   AF-A0A1K1M6D4-F1
#
_cell.length_a   1.000
_cell.length_b   1.000
_cell.length_c   1.000
_cell.angle_alpha   90.00
_cell.angle_beta   90.00
_cell.angle_gamma   90.00
#
_symmetry.space_group_name_H-M   'P 1'
#
loop_
_entity.id
_entity.type
_entity.pdbx_description
1 polymer ?
#
loop_
_entity_poly.entity_id
_entity_poly.type
_entity_poly.pdbx_seq_one_letter_code
_entity_poly.pdbx_strand_id
1 'polypeptide(L)'
;MMKIATWNVERLKHQSSLDKIISVIEAVQADIIVLTETDERIKPNYRYSFHTPKLRDAPADYRMPGCYKDYAVADVHEATENRVSIYTNYPCVSQHKTYDKYTALCIELETDAGKLLVYGTIIGIIGNRDESFKQDLLQQVGDFERLSKWGDICVCGDFNCSFADNYYFTNFGRETLRESFMRNKIALLTGSRQECIDHIAISRNFIGAGDITVSEWNLDKSLSDHKGIVAEIKLNSDTRAKL
;
A
#
# COMPACT_ATOMS: atom_id res chain seq x y z
N MET A 1 11.91 7.39 -15.76
CA MET A 1 10.65 6.67 -15.49
C MET A 1 10.67 6.28 -14.03
N MET A 2 9.54 6.30 -13.35
CA MET A 2 9.41 5.85 -11.97
C MET A 2 8.54 4.60 -11.91
N LYS A 3 8.94 3.60 -11.15
CA LYS A 3 8.16 2.37 -10.90
C LYS A 3 7.72 2.31 -9.46
N ILE A 4 6.39 2.23 -9.25
CA ILE A 4 5.79 2.01 -7.94
C ILE A 4 5.10 0.66 -7.97
N ALA A 5 5.34 -0.18 -6.96
CA ALA A 5 4.83 -1.53 -6.88
C ALA A 5 4.11 -1.79 -5.56
N THR A 6 3.14 -2.71 -5.57
CA THR A 6 2.57 -3.27 -4.35
C THR A 6 2.29 -4.75 -4.46
N TRP A 7 2.42 -5.46 -3.34
CA TRP A 7 2.08 -6.87 -3.23
C TRP A 7 1.83 -7.28 -1.78
N ASN A 8 0.67 -7.87 -1.52
CA ASN A 8 0.42 -8.62 -0.29
C ASN A 8 1.22 -9.94 -0.32
N VAL A 9 2.02 -10.21 0.71
CA VAL A 9 2.89 -11.41 0.78
C VAL A 9 2.37 -12.45 1.78
N GLU A 10 1.10 -12.34 2.18
CA GLU A 10 0.35 -13.32 2.96
C GLU A 10 1.08 -13.78 4.23
N ARG A 11 1.63 -12.82 4.99
CA ARG A 11 2.32 -13.03 6.27
C ARG A 11 3.49 -14.02 6.16
N LEU A 12 4.10 -14.09 4.97
CA LEU A 12 5.14 -15.05 4.63
C LEU A 12 4.73 -16.52 4.90
N LYS A 13 3.47 -16.86 4.66
CA LYS A 13 2.97 -18.24 4.78
C LYS A 13 3.77 -19.24 3.93
N HIS A 14 4.29 -18.79 2.79
CA HIS A 14 5.19 -19.53 1.91
C HIS A 14 6.67 -19.38 2.29
N GLN A 15 7.01 -19.41 3.58
CA GLN A 15 8.37 -19.16 4.08
C GLN A 15 9.46 -20.05 3.48
N SER A 16 9.13 -21.27 3.02
CA SER A 16 10.07 -22.14 2.29
C SER A 16 10.54 -21.56 0.95
N SER A 17 9.80 -20.59 0.43
CA SER A 17 10.04 -19.90 -0.85
C SER A 17 10.62 -18.49 -0.63
N LEU A 18 11.14 -18.17 0.56
CA LEU A 18 11.63 -16.83 0.91
C LEU A 18 12.61 -16.26 -0.12
N ASP A 19 13.61 -17.03 -0.54
CA ASP A 19 14.59 -16.59 -1.53
C ASP A 19 13.93 -16.27 -2.89
N LYS A 20 12.94 -17.06 -3.29
CA LYS A 20 12.16 -16.83 -4.51
C LYS A 20 11.27 -15.59 -4.39
N ILE A 21 10.65 -15.37 -3.24
CA ILE A 21 9.85 -14.16 -2.94
C ILE A 21 10.74 -12.92 -3.06
N ILE A 22 11.91 -12.92 -2.43
CA ILE A 22 12.88 -11.81 -2.52
C ILE A 22 13.33 -11.61 -3.97
N SER A 23 13.67 -12.68 -4.67
CA SER A 23 14.12 -12.62 -6.07
C SER A 23 13.05 -12.01 -6.99
N VAL A 24 11.79 -12.36 -6.78
CA VAL A 24 10.65 -11.80 -7.54
C VAL A 24 10.47 -10.32 -7.22
N ILE A 25 10.55 -9.92 -5.94
CA ILE A 25 10.48 -8.51 -5.53
C ILE A 25 11.58 -7.68 -6.21
N GLU A 26 12.81 -8.18 -6.21
CA GLU A 26 13.95 -7.49 -6.82
C GLU A 26 13.86 -7.42 -8.35
N ALA A 27 13.33 -8.47 -8.99
CA ALA A 27 13.14 -8.52 -10.44
C ALA A 27 12.13 -7.49 -10.96
N VAL A 28 11.21 -6.98 -10.12
CA VAL A 28 10.30 -5.88 -10.50
C VAL A 28 11.07 -4.58 -10.76
N GLN A 29 12.24 -4.42 -10.11
CA GLN A 29 13.06 -3.21 -10.16
C GLN A 29 12.24 -1.94 -9.88
N ALA A 30 11.38 -1.99 -8.85
CA ALA A 30 10.61 -0.84 -8.43
C ALA A 30 11.52 0.22 -7.78
N ASP A 31 11.19 1.49 -7.92
CA ASP A 31 11.86 2.55 -7.13
C ASP A 31 11.26 2.66 -5.73
N ILE A 32 9.98 2.31 -5.61
CA ILE A 32 9.20 2.25 -4.37
C ILE A 32 8.36 0.98 -4.44
N ILE A 33 8.52 0.08 -3.47
CA ILE A 33 7.64 -1.07 -3.31
C ILE A 33 6.98 -1.07 -1.93
N VAL A 34 5.67 -1.25 -1.92
CA VAL A 34 4.87 -1.39 -0.70
C VAL A 34 4.45 -2.85 -0.57
N LEU A 35 4.90 -3.54 0.47
CA LEU A 35 4.47 -4.88 0.79
C LEU A 35 3.46 -4.85 1.94
N THR A 36 2.36 -5.55 1.79
CA THR A 36 1.35 -5.75 2.83
C THR A 36 1.41 -7.16 3.38
N GLU A 37 0.98 -7.35 4.63
CA GLU A 37 1.10 -8.60 5.38
C GLU A 37 2.50 -9.21 5.27
N THR A 38 3.49 -8.44 5.67
CA THR A 38 4.90 -8.73 5.44
C THR A 38 5.59 -9.23 6.69
N ASP A 39 6.87 -9.54 6.58
CA ASP A 39 7.67 -10.18 7.61
C ASP A 39 9.11 -9.65 7.55
N GLU A 40 9.74 -9.42 8.71
CA GLU A 40 11.09 -8.86 8.83
C GLU A 40 12.18 -9.69 8.13
N ARG A 41 11.90 -10.97 7.82
CA ARG A 41 12.79 -11.86 7.06
C ARG A 41 12.88 -11.45 5.59
N ILE A 42 11.89 -10.74 5.06
CA ILE A 42 11.90 -10.23 3.69
C ILE A 42 12.83 -9.01 3.63
N LYS A 43 14.02 -9.18 3.06
CA LYS A 43 15.06 -8.14 3.00
C LYS A 43 15.58 -7.97 1.57
N PRO A 44 14.75 -7.43 0.65
CA PRO A 44 15.20 -7.14 -0.71
C PRO A 44 16.26 -6.03 -0.69
N ASN A 45 17.10 -6.01 -1.73
CA ASN A 45 18.23 -5.09 -1.87
C ASN A 45 17.78 -3.65 -2.20
N TYR A 46 17.24 -2.96 -1.20
CA TYR A 46 16.94 -1.54 -1.21
C TYR A 46 17.76 -0.81 -0.15
N ARG A 47 18.08 0.45 -0.43
CA ARG A 47 18.86 1.29 0.50
C ARG A 47 18.11 1.59 1.79
N TYR A 48 16.79 1.75 1.71
CA TYR A 48 15.94 2.10 2.84
C TYR A 48 14.75 1.15 2.94
N SER A 49 14.38 0.83 4.19
CA SER A 49 13.18 0.09 4.53
C SER A 49 12.48 0.75 5.71
N PHE A 50 11.16 0.80 5.64
CA PHE A 50 10.29 1.37 6.67
C PHE A 50 9.16 0.40 6.95
N HIS A 51 8.83 0.20 8.22
CA HIS A 51 7.90 -0.85 8.64
C HIS A 51 6.89 -0.28 9.63
N THR A 52 5.63 -0.71 9.55
CA THR A 52 4.71 -0.55 10.68
C THR A 52 5.31 -1.22 11.91
N PRO A 53 5.09 -0.71 13.14
CA PRO A 53 5.43 -1.46 14.33
C PRO A 53 4.81 -2.85 14.30
N LYS A 54 5.50 -3.82 14.88
CA LYS A 54 4.97 -5.18 15.00
C LYS A 54 3.73 -5.14 15.87
N LEU A 55 2.70 -5.88 15.48
CA LEU A 55 1.46 -5.89 16.24
C LEU A 55 1.66 -6.51 17.63
N ARG A 56 2.56 -7.49 17.77
CA ARG A 56 2.93 -8.07 19.07
C ARG A 56 3.49 -7.04 20.06
N ASP A 57 4.03 -5.92 19.55
CA ASP A 57 4.54 -4.81 20.37
C ASP A 57 3.45 -3.75 20.63
N ALA A 58 2.19 -4.02 20.27
CA ALA A 58 1.08 -3.13 20.54
C ALA A 58 0.81 -3.03 22.05
N PRO A 59 0.42 -1.84 22.55
CA PRO A 59 0.08 -1.67 23.95
C PRO A 59 -1.16 -2.51 24.31
N ALA A 60 -1.32 -2.82 25.60
CA ALA A 60 -2.40 -3.68 26.08
C ALA A 60 -3.83 -3.14 25.81
N ASP A 61 -3.96 -1.84 25.54
CA ASP A 61 -5.23 -1.19 25.19
C ASP A 61 -5.49 -1.14 23.67
N TYR A 62 -4.56 -1.64 22.84
CA TYR A 62 -4.79 -1.80 21.41
C TYR A 62 -5.88 -2.85 21.18
N ARG A 63 -6.90 -2.47 20.38
CA ARG A 63 -8.03 -3.36 20.07
C ARG A 63 -7.87 -3.91 18.66
N MET A 64 -7.85 -5.23 18.55
CA MET A 64 -7.92 -5.91 17.27
C MET A 64 -9.25 -5.63 16.57
N PRO A 65 -9.27 -5.53 15.22
CA PRO A 65 -10.50 -5.28 14.48
C PRO A 65 -11.36 -6.53 14.33
N GLY A 66 -12.66 -6.31 14.10
CA GLY A 66 -13.61 -7.32 13.64
C GLY A 66 -13.70 -8.55 14.54
N CYS A 67 -13.68 -9.73 13.93
CA CYS A 67 -13.76 -11.01 14.64
C CYS A 67 -12.60 -11.29 15.61
N TYR A 68 -11.48 -10.56 15.51
CA TYR A 68 -10.34 -10.72 16.42
C TYR A 68 -10.39 -9.81 17.64
N LYS A 69 -11.43 -8.98 17.82
CA LYS A 69 -11.53 -7.98 18.89
C LYS A 69 -11.32 -8.51 20.32
N ASP A 70 -11.64 -9.78 20.56
CA ASP A 70 -11.52 -10.43 21.85
C ASP A 70 -10.29 -11.35 21.97
N TYR A 71 -9.44 -11.40 20.94
CA TYR A 71 -8.23 -12.21 20.90
C TYR A 71 -7.01 -11.40 21.34
N ALA A 72 -6.09 -12.05 22.06
CA ALA A 72 -4.78 -11.46 22.28
C ALA A 72 -4.01 -11.44 20.96
N VAL A 73 -3.28 -10.36 20.69
CA VAL A 73 -2.48 -10.24 19.45
C VAL A 73 -1.51 -11.40 19.28
N ALA A 74 -0.89 -11.85 20.38
CA ALA A 74 0.07 -12.93 20.38
C ALA A 74 -0.50 -14.27 19.88
N ASP A 75 -1.82 -14.46 19.98
CA ASP A 75 -2.51 -15.67 19.52
C ASP A 75 -2.79 -15.65 18.01
N VAL A 76 -2.70 -14.48 17.39
CA VAL A 76 -3.09 -14.26 15.99
C VAL A 76 -1.90 -13.97 15.10
N HIS A 77 -0.87 -13.28 15.61
CA HIS A 77 0.25 -12.73 14.82
C HIS A 77 1.59 -13.26 15.28
N GLU A 78 2.53 -13.51 14.36
CA GLU A 78 3.92 -13.85 14.71
C GLU A 78 4.77 -12.62 15.08
N ALA A 79 5.87 -12.86 15.81
CA ALA A 79 6.77 -11.80 16.29
C ALA A 79 7.58 -11.11 15.18
N THR A 80 7.61 -11.68 13.99
CA THR A 80 8.35 -11.20 12.83
C THR A 80 7.45 -10.44 11.85
N GLU A 81 6.14 -10.44 12.06
CA GLU A 81 5.17 -9.87 11.13
C GLU A 81 5.06 -8.35 11.25
N ASN A 82 5.03 -7.68 10.11
CA ASN A 82 4.63 -6.29 9.96
C ASN A 82 3.39 -6.23 9.08
N ARG A 83 2.49 -5.25 9.32
CA ARG A 83 1.33 -5.10 8.45
C ARG A 83 1.70 -4.50 7.10
N VAL A 84 2.58 -3.51 7.12
CA VAL A 84 3.06 -2.82 5.92
C VAL A 84 4.56 -2.60 6.02
N SER A 85 5.25 -2.82 4.91
CA SER A 85 6.65 -2.40 4.71
C SER A 85 6.80 -1.62 3.41
N ILE A 86 7.57 -0.55 3.44
CA ILE A 86 7.93 0.26 2.27
C ILE A 86 9.43 0.12 2.07
N TYR A 87 9.84 -0.33 0.87
CA TYR A 87 11.23 -0.39 0.47
C TYR A 87 11.48 0.58 -0.69
N THR A 88 12.61 1.31 -0.62
CA THR A 88 12.95 2.31 -1.63
C THR A 88 14.43 2.66 -1.62
N ASN A 89 14.91 3.25 -2.71
CA ASN A 89 16.24 3.86 -2.79
C ASN A 89 16.21 5.37 -2.55
N TYR A 90 15.04 5.99 -2.47
CA TYR A 90 14.89 7.41 -2.17
C TYR A 90 15.03 7.68 -0.67
N PRO A 91 15.76 8.73 -0.25
CA PRO A 91 15.88 9.08 1.15
C PRO A 91 14.53 9.53 1.73
N CYS A 92 14.33 9.19 3.00
CA CYS A 92 13.19 9.66 3.78
C CYS A 92 13.47 11.04 4.36
N VAL A 93 12.54 11.96 4.12
CA VAL A 93 12.51 13.31 4.68
C VAL A 93 11.86 13.29 6.05
N SER A 94 10.70 12.64 6.17
CA SER A 94 9.94 12.54 7.40
C SER A 94 8.95 11.36 7.37
N GLN A 95 8.46 10.96 8.53
CA GLN A 95 7.36 10.01 8.67
C GLN A 95 6.13 10.73 9.21
N HIS A 96 4.99 10.55 8.54
CA HIS A 96 3.73 11.19 8.88
C HIS A 96 2.85 10.24 9.69
N LYS A 97 2.17 10.78 10.70
CA LYS A 97 1.22 10.02 11.50
C LYS A 97 0.02 9.58 10.64
N THR A 98 -0.34 8.31 10.76
CA THR A 98 -1.59 7.73 10.26
C THR A 98 -2.61 7.60 11.40
N TYR A 99 -3.86 7.33 11.07
CA TYR A 99 -4.93 7.12 12.05
C TYR A 99 -4.60 5.92 12.94
N ASP A 100 -4.07 4.85 12.34
CA ASP A 100 -3.55 3.66 12.99
C ASP A 100 -2.18 3.30 12.41
N LYS A 101 -1.15 3.43 13.25
CA LYS A 101 0.25 3.15 12.90
C LYS A 101 0.55 1.66 12.72
N TYR A 102 -0.33 0.78 13.20
CA TYR A 102 -0.14 -0.68 13.12
C TYR A 102 -0.72 -1.28 11.83
N THR A 103 -1.54 -0.53 11.10
CA THR A 103 -2.19 -0.97 9.86
C THR A 103 -1.77 -0.17 8.64
N ALA A 104 -1.28 1.05 8.84
CA ALA A 104 -0.80 1.91 7.77
C ALA A 104 0.51 2.63 8.15
N LEU A 105 1.25 3.03 7.12
CA LEU A 105 2.52 3.75 7.22
C LEU A 105 2.58 4.85 6.18
N CYS A 106 3.00 6.06 6.56
CA CYS A 106 3.20 7.16 5.61
C CYS A 106 4.61 7.74 5.71
N ILE A 107 5.39 7.60 4.66
CA ILE A 107 6.77 8.11 4.57
C ILE A 107 6.84 9.19 3.48
N GLU A 108 7.43 10.33 3.78
CA GLU A 108 7.76 11.37 2.81
C GLU A 108 9.12 11.08 2.19
N LEU A 109 9.13 10.75 0.90
CA LEU A 109 10.35 10.46 0.14
C LEU A 109 10.75 11.66 -0.69
N GLU A 110 12.06 11.92 -0.76
CA GLU A 110 12.64 12.86 -1.71
C GLU A 110 12.99 12.11 -3.01
N THR A 111 12.12 12.22 -4.01
CA THR A 111 12.29 11.58 -5.32
C THR A 111 12.89 12.55 -6.33
N ASP A 112 13.36 12.05 -7.47
CA ASP A 112 13.88 12.88 -8.56
C ASP A 112 12.82 13.85 -9.14
N ALA A 113 11.53 13.57 -8.95
CA ALA A 113 10.43 14.46 -9.37
C ALA A 113 9.93 15.38 -8.25
N GLY A 114 10.57 15.38 -7.09
CA GLY A 114 10.18 16.11 -5.89
C GLY A 114 9.63 15.19 -4.80
N LYS A 115 9.13 15.80 -3.72
CA LYS A 115 8.67 15.05 -2.55
C LYS A 115 7.36 14.31 -2.83
N LEU A 116 7.26 13.09 -2.33
CA LEU A 116 6.08 12.23 -2.44
C LEU A 116 5.77 11.58 -1.08
N LEU A 117 4.54 11.75 -0.60
CA LEU A 117 4.02 11.01 0.54
C LEU A 117 3.62 9.60 0.09
N VAL A 118 4.36 8.58 0.47
CA VAL A 118 3.99 7.18 0.19
C VAL A 118 3.22 6.64 1.38
N TYR A 119 1.92 6.44 1.20
CA TYR A 119 1.01 5.86 2.18
C TYR A 119 0.76 4.39 1.86
N GLY A 120 1.45 3.50 2.57
CA GLY A 120 1.26 2.07 2.49
C GLY A 120 0.16 1.59 3.44
N THR A 121 -0.76 0.74 2.98
CA THR A 121 -1.90 0.33 3.81
C THR A 121 -2.54 -1.01 3.46
N ILE A 122 -3.30 -1.56 4.42
CA ILE A 122 -4.37 -2.52 4.18
C ILE A 122 -5.68 -1.88 4.63
N ILE A 123 -6.68 -1.79 3.75
CA ILE A 123 -8.01 -1.26 4.07
C ILE A 123 -8.90 -2.43 4.51
N GLY A 124 -9.37 -2.36 5.75
CA GLY A 124 -10.13 -3.38 6.46
C GLY A 124 -9.40 -4.71 6.54
N ILE A 125 -8.60 -4.87 7.59
CA ILE A 125 -7.72 -6.02 7.83
C ILE A 125 -8.40 -7.40 7.69
N ILE A 126 -9.69 -7.51 8.00
CA ILE A 126 -10.46 -8.77 7.93
C ILE A 126 -11.09 -8.99 6.54
N GLY A 127 -11.03 -7.99 5.67
CA GLY A 127 -11.72 -7.93 4.39
C GLY A 127 -13.00 -7.09 4.42
N ASN A 128 -13.52 -6.81 3.23
CA ASN A 128 -14.57 -5.79 3.04
C ASN A 128 -15.99 -6.18 3.45
N ARG A 129 -16.19 -7.41 3.94
CA ARG A 129 -17.46 -7.92 4.43
C ARG A 129 -17.58 -7.84 5.95
N ASP A 130 -16.49 -7.58 6.64
CA ASP A 130 -16.45 -7.47 8.09
C ASP A 130 -17.05 -6.14 8.59
N GLU A 131 -17.61 -6.15 9.79
CA GLU A 131 -18.23 -4.98 10.42
C GLU A 131 -17.25 -3.81 10.59
N SER A 132 -15.95 -4.11 10.77
CA SER A 132 -14.91 -3.11 10.96
C SER A 132 -14.51 -2.37 9.67
N PHE A 133 -14.76 -2.94 8.49
CA PHE A 133 -14.30 -2.39 7.21
C PHE A 133 -14.75 -0.94 6.99
N LYS A 134 -16.02 -0.64 7.28
CA LYS A 134 -16.57 0.70 7.03
C LYS A 134 -15.87 1.77 7.87
N GLN A 135 -15.64 1.47 9.15
CA GLN A 135 -15.00 2.42 10.05
C GLN A 135 -13.53 2.62 9.68
N ASP A 136 -12.79 1.53 9.43
CA ASP A 136 -11.40 1.62 8.99
C ASP A 136 -11.27 2.45 7.69
N LEU A 137 -12.07 2.13 6.67
CA LEU A 137 -12.06 2.86 5.41
C LEU A 137 -12.28 4.37 5.59
N LEU A 138 -13.25 4.77 6.41
CA LEU A 138 -13.53 6.18 6.65
C LEU A 138 -12.37 6.89 7.37
N GLN A 139 -11.70 6.21 8.31
CA GLN A 139 -10.55 6.77 9.01
C GLN A 139 -9.34 6.93 8.07
N GLN A 140 -9.09 5.95 7.20
CA GLN A 140 -8.04 6.05 6.19
C GLN A 140 -8.34 7.12 5.13
N VAL A 141 -9.59 7.27 4.71
CA VAL A 141 -10.01 8.39 3.86
C VAL A 141 -9.74 9.74 4.54
N GLY A 142 -9.97 9.84 5.85
CA GLY A 142 -9.61 11.02 6.64
C GLY A 142 -8.11 11.35 6.58
N ASP A 143 -7.25 10.31 6.60
CA ASP A 143 -5.82 10.50 6.37
C ASP A 143 -5.52 10.98 4.95
N PHE A 144 -6.15 10.42 3.92
CA PHE A 144 -5.94 10.85 2.53
C PHE A 144 -6.32 12.32 2.34
N GLU A 145 -7.45 12.74 2.90
CA GLU A 145 -7.93 14.13 2.85
C GLU A 145 -7.02 15.10 3.61
N ARG A 146 -6.41 14.65 4.72
CA ARG A 146 -5.47 15.48 5.49
C ARG A 146 -4.11 15.57 4.79
N LEU A 147 -3.55 14.45 4.36
CA LEU A 147 -2.19 14.35 3.81
C LEU A 147 -2.10 14.96 2.40
N SER A 148 -3.13 14.81 1.56
CA SER A 148 -3.17 15.43 0.23
C SER A 148 -3.20 16.96 0.24
N LYS A 149 -3.52 17.58 1.39
CA LYS A 149 -3.40 19.04 1.58
C LYS A 149 -1.95 19.47 1.85
N TRP A 150 -1.09 18.57 2.29
CA TRP A 150 0.30 18.85 2.63
C TRP A 150 1.25 18.60 1.46
N GLY A 151 0.93 17.64 0.60
CA GLY A 151 1.77 17.34 -0.56
C GLY A 151 1.15 16.32 -1.49
N ASP A 152 1.89 16.01 -2.55
CA ASP A 152 1.56 14.90 -3.44
C ASP A 152 1.63 13.58 -2.67
N ILE A 153 0.61 12.73 -2.84
CA ILE A 153 0.46 11.45 -2.12
C ILE A 153 0.32 10.29 -3.10
N CYS A 154 0.96 9.17 -2.78
CA CYS A 154 0.76 7.86 -3.37
C CYS A 154 0.20 6.91 -2.31
N VAL A 155 -1.08 6.57 -2.41
CA VAL A 155 -1.75 5.53 -1.60
C VAL A 155 -1.58 4.20 -2.30
N CYS A 156 -0.99 3.23 -1.61
CA CYS A 156 -0.52 1.98 -2.18
C CYS A 156 -0.75 0.82 -1.20
N GLY A 157 -1.22 -0.34 -1.67
CA GLY A 157 -1.42 -1.49 -0.80
C GLY A 157 -2.69 -2.28 -1.13
N ASP A 158 -3.15 -3.06 -0.16
CA ASP A 158 -4.34 -3.91 -0.29
C ASP A 158 -5.59 -3.11 0.11
N PHE A 159 -6.43 -2.77 -0.86
CA PHE A 159 -7.64 -1.98 -0.59
C PHE A 159 -8.85 -2.86 -0.24
N ASN A 160 -8.71 -4.19 -0.28
CA ASN A 160 -9.80 -5.15 -0.20
C ASN A 160 -10.99 -4.80 -1.10
N CYS A 161 -10.74 -4.16 -2.24
CA CYS A 161 -11.79 -3.65 -3.10
C CYS A 161 -11.33 -3.58 -4.55
N SER A 162 -11.98 -4.34 -5.44
CA SER A 162 -11.80 -4.16 -6.89
C SER A 162 -12.52 -2.91 -7.37
N PHE A 163 -12.04 -2.35 -8.48
CA PHE A 163 -12.67 -1.21 -9.18
C PHE A 163 -13.14 -1.55 -10.60
N ALA A 164 -12.74 -2.70 -11.16
CA ALA A 164 -12.99 -3.06 -12.55
C ALA A 164 -14.13 -4.08 -12.73
N ASP A 165 -14.45 -4.87 -11.71
CA ASP A 165 -15.39 -6.00 -11.80
C ASP A 165 -16.15 -6.25 -10.48
N ASN A 166 -16.68 -7.44 -10.21
CA ASN A 166 -17.37 -7.75 -8.95
C ASN A 166 -16.50 -8.53 -7.95
N TYR A 167 -15.21 -8.70 -8.22
CA TYR A 167 -14.28 -9.40 -7.33
C TYR A 167 -14.06 -8.59 -6.06
N TYR A 168 -14.31 -9.16 -4.87
CA TYR A 168 -14.20 -8.42 -3.60
C TYR A 168 -14.86 -7.04 -3.69
N PHE A 169 -16.09 -6.99 -4.21
CA PHE A 169 -16.79 -5.73 -4.45
C PHE A 169 -17.78 -5.40 -3.32
N THR A 170 -17.73 -4.15 -2.85
CA THR A 170 -18.84 -3.51 -2.15
C THR A 170 -19.11 -2.13 -2.75
N ASN A 171 -20.39 -1.77 -2.94
CA ASN A 171 -20.77 -0.42 -3.41
C ASN A 171 -20.17 0.66 -2.50
N PHE A 172 -20.30 0.48 -1.18
CA PHE A 172 -19.81 1.43 -0.19
C PHE A 172 -18.29 1.62 -0.29
N GLY A 173 -17.51 0.54 -0.31
CA GLY A 173 -16.04 0.62 -0.37
C GLY A 173 -15.55 1.32 -1.63
N ARG A 174 -16.07 0.88 -2.78
CA ARG A 174 -15.67 1.41 -4.09
C ARG A 174 -16.02 2.89 -4.25
N GLU A 175 -17.25 3.28 -3.95
CA GLU A 175 -17.69 4.66 -4.16
C GLU A 175 -17.04 5.61 -3.16
N THR A 176 -16.86 5.19 -1.90
CA THR A 176 -16.13 5.99 -0.90
C THR A 176 -14.70 6.29 -1.33
N LEU A 177 -13.97 5.27 -1.85
CA LEU A 177 -12.61 5.46 -2.37
C LEU A 177 -12.59 6.31 -3.65
N ARG A 178 -13.49 6.06 -4.60
CA ARG A 178 -13.59 6.84 -5.85
C ARG A 178 -13.85 8.31 -5.56
N GLU A 179 -14.81 8.61 -4.70
CA GLU A 179 -15.14 9.97 -4.32
C GLU A 179 -13.99 10.64 -3.57
N SER A 180 -13.35 9.95 -2.62
CA SER A 180 -12.16 10.46 -1.94
C SER A 180 -11.04 10.79 -2.91
N PHE A 181 -10.69 9.86 -3.80
CA PHE A 181 -9.63 10.09 -4.79
C PHE A 181 -10.00 11.23 -5.76
N MET A 182 -11.25 11.33 -6.18
CA MET A 182 -11.72 12.44 -7.00
C MET A 182 -11.59 13.79 -6.27
N ARG A 183 -12.07 13.89 -5.02
CA ARG A 183 -11.98 15.12 -4.20
C ARG A 183 -10.53 15.56 -3.98
N ASN A 184 -9.64 14.61 -3.74
CA ASN A 184 -8.24 14.85 -3.44
C ASN A 184 -7.34 14.90 -4.69
N LYS A 185 -7.91 14.84 -5.90
CA LYS A 185 -7.18 14.84 -7.18
C LYS A 185 -6.13 13.71 -7.27
N ILE A 186 -6.46 12.55 -6.72
CA ILE A 186 -5.67 11.32 -6.80
C ILE A 186 -6.18 10.48 -7.98
N ALA A 187 -5.28 9.97 -8.81
CA ALA A 187 -5.58 9.06 -9.90
C ALA A 187 -5.32 7.62 -9.45
N LEU A 188 -6.33 6.76 -9.54
CA LEU A 188 -6.21 5.33 -9.32
C LEU A 188 -5.62 4.69 -10.59
N LEU A 189 -4.32 4.40 -10.59
CA LEU A 189 -3.58 3.93 -11.78
C LEU A 189 -3.96 2.51 -12.17
N THR A 190 -4.23 1.69 -11.18
CA THR A 190 -4.45 0.25 -11.31
C THR A 190 -5.93 -0.14 -11.36
N GLY A 191 -6.84 0.84 -11.31
CA GLY A 191 -8.28 0.60 -11.12
C GLY A 191 -8.99 -0.10 -12.29
N SER A 192 -8.31 -0.24 -13.43
CA SER A 192 -8.81 -1.00 -14.59
C SER A 192 -8.43 -2.49 -14.55
N ARG A 193 -7.58 -2.93 -13.61
CA ARG A 193 -7.17 -4.33 -13.50
C ARG A 193 -8.31 -5.16 -12.90
N GLN A 194 -8.61 -6.27 -13.55
CA GLN A 194 -9.59 -7.26 -13.08
C GLN A 194 -9.00 -8.15 -12.00
N GLU A 195 -9.87 -8.67 -11.14
CA GLU A 195 -9.54 -9.55 -10.02
C GLU A 195 -8.36 -9.01 -9.19
N CYS A 196 -8.40 -7.71 -8.93
CA CYS A 196 -7.32 -6.94 -8.33
C CYS A 196 -7.89 -6.12 -7.18
N ILE A 197 -7.34 -6.31 -5.99
CA ILE A 197 -7.67 -5.52 -4.79
C ILE A 197 -6.46 -4.74 -4.26
N ASP A 198 -5.26 -5.10 -4.71
CA ASP A 198 -4.02 -4.36 -4.48
C ASP A 198 -3.90 -3.22 -5.48
N HIS A 199 -3.73 -1.99 -4.99
CA HIS A 199 -3.86 -0.82 -5.84
C HIS A 199 -2.81 0.25 -5.58
N ILE A 200 -2.58 1.03 -6.64
CA ILE A 200 -1.68 2.18 -6.65
C ILE A 200 -2.50 3.39 -7.09
N ALA A 201 -2.64 4.38 -6.20
CA ALA A 201 -3.33 5.63 -6.46
C ALA A 201 -2.42 6.80 -6.11
N ILE A 202 -2.22 7.75 -7.03
CA ILE A 202 -1.23 8.83 -6.86
C ILE A 202 -1.79 10.19 -7.27
N SER A 203 -1.36 11.26 -6.59
CA SER A 203 -1.72 12.64 -6.93
C SER A 203 -1.49 12.94 -8.41
N ARG A 204 -2.53 13.46 -9.07
CA ARG A 204 -2.48 13.86 -10.49
C ARG A 204 -1.40 14.89 -10.78
N ASN A 205 -1.16 15.80 -9.84
CA ASN A 205 -0.12 16.83 -9.95
C ASN A 205 1.29 16.26 -9.96
N PHE A 206 1.50 15.07 -9.38
CA PHE A 206 2.81 14.40 -9.36
C PHE A 206 3.11 13.72 -10.71
N ILE A 207 2.11 13.03 -11.27
CA ILE A 207 2.26 12.30 -12.54
C ILE A 207 2.15 13.20 -13.78
N GLY A 208 1.46 14.33 -13.68
CA GLY A 208 1.20 15.23 -14.81
C GLY A 208 0.41 14.54 -15.93
N ALA A 209 0.84 14.77 -17.17
CA ALA A 209 0.31 14.11 -18.38
C ALA A 209 1.17 12.90 -18.79
N GLY A 210 1.89 12.29 -17.84
CA GLY A 210 2.76 11.16 -18.09
C GLY A 210 2.04 9.91 -18.56
N ASP A 211 2.70 9.14 -19.43
CA ASP A 211 2.23 7.82 -19.82
C ASP A 211 2.36 6.84 -18.65
N ILE A 212 1.33 6.01 -18.46
CA ILE A 212 1.25 5.01 -17.39
C ILE A 212 1.11 3.62 -18.01
N THR A 213 2.01 2.71 -17.64
CA THR A 213 1.90 1.29 -17.98
C THR A 213 1.75 0.48 -16.70
N VAL A 214 0.85 -0.49 -16.70
CA VAL A 214 0.61 -1.37 -15.54
C VAL A 214 0.88 -2.81 -15.94
N SER A 215 1.64 -3.54 -15.11
CA SER A 215 1.88 -4.97 -15.25
C SER A 215 1.70 -5.69 -13.92
N GLU A 216 1.53 -7.01 -13.98
CA GLU A 216 1.21 -7.88 -12.85
C GLU A 216 2.18 -9.08 -12.81
N TRP A 217 2.47 -9.60 -11.62
CA TRP A 217 3.24 -10.83 -11.43
C TRP A 217 2.57 -11.74 -10.39
N ASN A 218 3.12 -12.94 -10.19
CA ASN A 218 2.53 -13.99 -9.34
C ASN A 218 1.08 -14.34 -9.78
N LEU A 219 0.84 -14.42 -11.10
CA LEU A 219 -0.49 -14.69 -11.67
C LEU A 219 -1.03 -16.08 -11.29
N ASP A 220 -0.13 -17.04 -11.04
CA ASP A 220 -0.49 -18.39 -10.57
C ASP A 220 -0.75 -18.44 -9.06
N LYS A 221 -0.52 -17.33 -8.35
CA LYS A 221 -0.69 -17.21 -6.90
C LYS A 221 0.12 -18.26 -6.11
N SER A 222 1.28 -18.65 -6.63
CA SER A 222 2.11 -19.70 -6.04
C SER A 222 2.97 -19.24 -4.85
N LEU A 223 3.21 -17.93 -4.72
CA LEU A 223 4.04 -17.33 -3.67
C LEU A 223 3.24 -16.51 -2.64
N SER A 224 1.99 -16.22 -2.96
CA SER A 224 0.96 -15.56 -2.14
C SER A 224 -0.35 -15.72 -2.91
N ASP A 225 -1.48 -15.75 -2.21
CA ASP A 225 -2.81 -15.70 -2.80
C ASP A 225 -3.17 -14.38 -3.50
N HIS A 226 -2.29 -13.37 -3.45
CA HIS A 226 -2.39 -12.11 -4.17
C HIS A 226 -1.45 -12.04 -5.39
N LYS A 227 -1.91 -11.35 -6.43
CA LYS A 227 -1.05 -10.90 -7.52
C LYS A 227 -0.26 -9.68 -7.06
N GLY A 228 0.98 -9.56 -7.49
CA GLY A 228 1.67 -8.29 -7.36
C GLY A 228 1.38 -7.38 -8.55
N ILE A 229 1.41 -6.06 -8.34
CA ILE A 229 1.10 -5.06 -9.37
C ILE A 229 2.11 -3.91 -9.34
N VAL A 230 2.52 -3.45 -10.52
CA VAL A 230 3.45 -2.32 -10.69
C VAL A 230 2.91 -1.33 -11.71
N ALA A 231 3.06 -0.05 -11.40
CA ALA A 231 2.80 1.05 -12.31
C ALA A 231 4.13 1.70 -12.71
N GLU A 232 4.41 1.72 -14.01
CA GLU A 232 5.51 2.48 -14.60
C GLU A 232 5.00 3.82 -15.08
N ILE A 233 5.57 4.90 -14.55
CA ILE A 233 5.12 6.27 -14.74
C ILE A 233 6.23 7.04 -15.45
N LYS A 234 5.91 7.55 -16.65
CA LYS A 234 6.78 8.49 -17.36
C LYS A 234 6.53 9.91 -16.85
N LEU A 235 7.28 10.32 -15.84
CA LEU A 235 7.16 11.66 -15.26
C LEU A 235 7.57 12.72 -16.28
N ASN A 236 6.78 13.79 -16.39
CA ASN A 236 7.11 14.93 -17.25
C ASN A 236 8.13 15.82 -16.54
N SER A 237 9.32 15.97 -17.12
CA SER A 237 10.41 16.80 -16.61
C SER A 237 10.13 18.31 -16.63
N ASP A 238 9.10 18.75 -17.36
CA ASP A 238 9.02 20.14 -17.83
C ASP A 238 8.05 21.05 -17.07
N THR A 239 7.30 20.55 -16.07
CA THR A 239 6.25 21.35 -15.41
C THR A 239 6.68 22.03 -14.11
N ARG A 240 7.90 21.82 -13.61
CA ARG A 240 8.37 22.41 -12.33
C ARG A 240 9.49 23.46 -12.47
N ALA A 241 9.96 23.75 -13.68
CA ALA A 241 11.02 24.75 -13.92
C ALA A 241 10.53 26.21 -13.96
N LYS A 242 9.27 26.51 -13.65
CA LYS A 242 8.73 27.88 -13.67
C LYS A 242 7.66 28.10 -12.60
N LEU A 243 8.09 28.26 -11.35
CA LEU A 243 7.45 29.15 -10.36
C LEU A 243 8.55 29.70 -9.44
#